data_AF-A0A1M5HQ34-F1
#
_entry.id   AF-A0A1M5HQ34-F1
#
_cell.length_a   1.000
_cell.length_b   1.000
_cell.length_c   1.000
_cell.angle_alpha   90.00
_cell.angle_beta   90.00
_cell.angle_gamma   90.00
#
_symmetry.space_group_name_H-M   'P 1'
#
loop_
_entity.id
_entity.type
_entity.pdbx_description
1 polymer ?
#
loop_
_entity_poly.entity_id
_entity_poly.type
_entity_poly.pdbx_seq_one_letter_code
_entity_poly.pdbx_strand_id
1 'polypeptide(L)'
;MKIGLTVASPAHDWPIAYEDVAPWYDKVAYDIGISGDAKAEGLWRPAGRDYPMPPMKTFKNGEVWLKGFAANNIRMVPAAVAMNSVDFKGRPACIYDGWCHVGCPIGALANPLVTYLGEARAAGAEVRAWSTVTRVLTDASGKKATGVEYFDRDGEKHIQPASVVVCASWAAQSPRLLLNSATDKHPNGLANASGLDEIPNGFAADRHPFKWNRSTTDE
;
A
#
# COMPACT_ATOMS: atom_id res chain seq x y z
N MET A 1 25.18 6.31 -29.41
CA MET A 1 24.73 7.65 -28.98
C MET A 1 23.90 7.45 -27.71
N LYS A 2 24.53 7.55 -26.53
CA LYS A 2 23.85 7.42 -25.23
C LYS A 2 23.27 8.79 -24.88
N ILE A 3 21.96 8.92 -24.88
CA ILE A 3 21.28 10.12 -24.36
C ILE A 3 21.29 9.98 -22.84
N GLY A 4 22.18 10.74 -22.19
CA GLY A 4 22.21 10.86 -20.74
C GLY A 4 21.08 11.78 -20.29
N LEU A 5 20.12 11.23 -19.55
CA LEU A 5 19.20 12.01 -18.73
C LEU A 5 19.69 11.91 -17.28
N THR A 6 20.46 12.90 -16.85
CA THR A 6 20.86 13.02 -15.44
C THR A 6 19.68 13.63 -14.67
N VAL A 7 18.76 12.80 -14.21
CA VAL A 7 17.84 13.21 -13.14
C VAL A 7 18.61 13.09 -11.83
N ALA A 8 18.94 14.23 -11.23
CA ALA A 8 19.54 14.32 -9.91
C ALA A 8 18.49 14.00 -8.83
N SER A 9 18.11 12.73 -8.75
CA SER A 9 17.63 12.07 -7.55
C SER A 9 18.44 10.79 -7.49
N PRO A 10 19.05 10.40 -6.36
CA PRO A 10 19.68 9.10 -6.26
C PRO A 10 18.56 8.06 -6.22
N ALA A 11 17.96 7.78 -7.38
CA ALA A 11 17.13 6.62 -7.59
C ALA A 11 18.07 5.43 -7.47
N HIS A 12 18.12 4.87 -6.27
CA HIS A 12 18.85 3.64 -6.01
C HIS A 12 18.06 2.48 -6.62
N ASP A 13 18.78 1.54 -7.24
CA ASP A 13 18.19 0.28 -7.63
C ASP A 13 17.67 -0.45 -6.38
N TRP A 14 16.55 -1.17 -6.55
CA TRP A 14 16.02 -2.00 -5.48
C TRP A 14 17.04 -3.09 -5.11
N PRO A 15 17.21 -3.42 -3.83
CA PRO A 15 18.10 -4.51 -3.40
C PRO A 15 17.52 -5.90 -3.67
N ILE A 16 16.46 -5.99 -4.48
CA ILE A 16 15.75 -7.22 -4.89
C ILE A 16 15.46 -7.15 -6.39
N ALA A 17 15.48 -8.29 -7.07
CA ALA A 17 15.17 -8.40 -8.48
C ALA A 17 13.66 -8.56 -8.70
N TYR A 18 13.21 -8.43 -9.96
CA TYR A 18 11.80 -8.65 -10.29
C TYR A 18 11.39 -10.11 -10.01
N GLU A 19 12.30 -11.04 -10.28
CA GLU A 19 12.10 -12.47 -10.11
C GLU A 19 11.84 -12.85 -8.64
N ASP A 20 12.36 -12.06 -7.69
CA ASP A 20 12.12 -12.27 -6.26
C ASP A 20 10.67 -11.92 -5.86
N VAL A 21 10.04 -10.97 -6.58
CA VAL A 21 8.68 -10.49 -6.29
C VAL A 21 7.61 -11.08 -7.22
N ALA A 22 7.99 -11.59 -8.39
CA ALA A 22 7.06 -12.13 -9.38
C ALA A 22 6.10 -13.20 -8.83
N PRO A 23 6.56 -14.20 -8.04
CA PRO A 23 5.65 -15.20 -7.45
C PRO A 23 4.62 -14.58 -6.49
N TRP A 24 4.98 -13.48 -5.82
CA TRP A 24 4.10 -12.78 -4.89
C TRP A 24 3.07 -11.91 -5.61
N TYR A 25 3.42 -11.30 -6.74
CA TYR A 25 2.44 -10.61 -7.59
C TYR A 25 1.37 -11.57 -8.10
N ASP A 26 1.78 -12.73 -8.60
CA ASP A 26 0.84 -13.76 -9.06
C ASP A 26 -0.03 -14.28 -7.90
N LYS A 27 0.57 -14.52 -6.72
CA LYS A 27 -0.18 -14.93 -5.54
C LYS A 27 -1.25 -13.90 -5.16
N VAL A 28 -0.86 -12.62 -5.02
CA VAL A 28 -1.79 -11.54 -4.67
C VAL A 28 -2.90 -11.41 -5.70
N ALA A 29 -2.57 -11.51 -6.99
CA ALA A 29 -3.56 -11.44 -8.07
C ALA A 29 -4.68 -12.48 -7.91
N TYR A 30 -4.32 -13.72 -7.57
CA TYR A 30 -5.28 -14.80 -7.33
C TYR A 30 -5.95 -14.73 -5.96
N ASP A 31 -5.29 -14.19 -4.95
CA ASP A 31 -5.87 -14.02 -3.62
C ASP A 31 -7.03 -13.02 -3.65
N ILE A 32 -6.80 -11.84 -4.23
CA ILE A 32 -7.78 -10.75 -4.19
C ILE A 32 -8.74 -10.71 -5.39
N GLY A 33 -8.47 -11.50 -6.43
CA GLY A 33 -9.26 -11.53 -7.65
C GLY A 33 -8.98 -10.33 -8.55
N ILE A 34 -7.79 -10.30 -9.17
CA ILE A 34 -7.47 -9.30 -10.20
C ILE A 34 -8.06 -9.73 -11.54
N SER A 35 -8.84 -8.83 -12.15
CA SER A 35 -9.32 -8.94 -13.52
C SER A 35 -8.37 -8.21 -14.45
N GLY A 36 -7.97 -8.83 -15.56
CA GLY A 36 -7.07 -8.18 -16.53
C GLY A 36 -6.82 -9.03 -17.77
N ASP A 37 -5.92 -8.57 -18.64
CA ASP A 37 -5.54 -9.27 -19.88
C ASP A 37 -4.01 -9.31 -20.01
N ALA A 38 -3.41 -10.38 -19.48
CA ALA A 38 -1.95 -10.55 -19.48
C ALA A 38 -1.37 -10.59 -20.89
N LYS A 39 -2.11 -11.16 -21.86
CA LYS A 39 -1.67 -11.23 -23.26
C LYS A 39 -1.69 -9.85 -23.91
N ALA A 40 -2.70 -9.03 -23.63
CA ALA A 40 -2.74 -7.65 -24.11
C ALA A 40 -1.63 -6.80 -23.47
N GLU A 41 -1.29 -7.04 -22.21
CA GLU A 41 -0.25 -6.31 -21.48
C GLU A 41 1.19 -6.76 -21.78
N GLY A 42 1.40 -7.87 -22.49
CA GLY A 42 2.71 -8.50 -22.70
C GLY A 42 3.79 -7.65 -23.39
N LEU A 43 3.48 -6.41 -23.79
CA LEU A 43 4.48 -5.41 -24.20
C LEU A 43 5.32 -4.87 -23.04
N TRP A 44 4.74 -4.72 -21.85
CA TRP A 44 5.40 -4.13 -20.67
C TRP A 44 5.25 -4.96 -19.41
N ARG A 45 4.25 -5.85 -19.35
CA ARG A 45 4.12 -6.79 -18.25
C ARG A 45 5.19 -7.87 -18.39
N PRO A 46 6.05 -8.09 -17.38
CA PRO A 46 6.98 -9.19 -17.39
C PRO A 46 6.26 -10.55 -17.41
N ALA A 47 6.99 -11.62 -17.73
CA ALA A 47 6.44 -12.96 -17.72
C ALA A 47 5.90 -13.34 -16.33
N GLY A 48 4.72 -13.95 -16.31
CA GLY A 48 4.01 -14.36 -15.10
C GLY A 48 2.72 -15.09 -15.45
N ARG A 49 1.94 -15.45 -14.43
CA ARG A 49 0.69 -16.18 -14.63
C ARG A 49 -0.41 -15.28 -15.21
N ASP A 50 -1.29 -15.85 -16.04
CA ASP A 50 -2.51 -15.18 -16.45
C ASP A 50 -3.35 -14.74 -15.24
N TYR A 51 -4.07 -13.62 -15.38
CA TYR A 51 -4.99 -13.16 -14.35
C TYR A 51 -6.09 -14.20 -14.07
N PRO A 52 -6.60 -14.31 -12.82
CA PRO A 52 -7.65 -15.26 -12.49
C PRO A 52 -8.98 -15.00 -13.18
N MET A 53 -9.17 -13.79 -13.73
CA MET A 53 -10.41 -13.34 -14.35
C MET A 53 -10.14 -12.50 -15.61
N PRO A 54 -11.07 -12.51 -16.60
CA PRO A 54 -10.96 -11.67 -17.79
C PRO A 54 -11.02 -10.17 -17.43
N PRO A 55 -10.59 -9.27 -18.31
CA PRO A 55 -10.62 -7.84 -18.04
C PRO A 55 -12.05 -7.31 -17.85
N MET A 56 -12.17 -6.18 -17.15
CA MET A 56 -13.43 -5.46 -17.04
C MET A 56 -13.93 -4.98 -18.41
N LYS A 57 -15.25 -4.88 -18.57
CA LYS A 57 -15.88 -4.34 -19.78
C LYS A 57 -15.46 -2.89 -20.02
N THR A 58 -15.20 -2.56 -21.27
CA THR A 58 -15.06 -1.18 -21.72
C THR A 58 -16.43 -0.50 -21.77
N PHE A 59 -16.57 0.62 -21.07
CA PHE A 59 -17.78 1.44 -21.14
C PHE A 59 -17.87 2.25 -22.44
N LYS A 60 -19.05 2.79 -22.74
CA LYS A 60 -19.30 3.56 -23.98
C LYS A 60 -18.39 4.79 -24.13
N ASN A 61 -18.10 5.51 -23.06
CA ASN A 61 -17.10 6.58 -23.07
C ASN A 61 -15.70 6.02 -23.37
N GLY A 62 -15.35 4.86 -22.82
CA GLY A 62 -14.11 4.13 -23.13
C GLY A 62 -13.94 3.86 -24.63
N GLU A 63 -15.01 3.44 -25.33
CA GLU A 63 -14.98 3.22 -26.78
C GLU A 63 -14.60 4.48 -27.57
N VAL A 64 -15.01 5.67 -27.10
CA VAL A 64 -14.64 6.96 -27.72
C VAL A 64 -13.14 7.23 -27.54
N TRP A 65 -12.62 7.05 -26.33
CA TRP A 65 -11.19 7.20 -26.04
C TRP A 65 -10.34 6.24 -26.87
N LEU A 66 -10.74 4.97 -26.96
CA LEU A 66 -10.02 3.96 -27.74
C LEU A 66 -9.87 4.35 -29.21
N LYS A 67 -10.90 4.92 -29.84
CA LYS A 67 -10.83 5.43 -31.22
C LYS A 67 -9.83 6.56 -31.36
N GLY A 68 -9.84 7.51 -30.42
CA GLY A 68 -8.91 8.65 -30.42
C GLY A 68 -7.45 8.20 -30.25
N PHE A 69 -7.18 7.29 -29.30
CA PHE A 69 -5.84 6.74 -29.10
C PHE A 69 -5.36 5.93 -30.32
N ALA A 70 -6.24 5.08 -30.89
CA ALA A 70 -5.91 4.33 -32.09
C ALA A 70 -5.58 5.24 -33.30
N ALA A 71 -6.32 6.34 -33.49
CA ALA A 71 -6.05 7.33 -34.53
C ALA A 71 -4.68 8.02 -34.38
N ASN A 72 -4.12 8.01 -33.16
CA ASN A 72 -2.79 8.55 -32.85
C ASN A 72 -1.72 7.45 -32.69
N ASN A 73 -2.00 6.21 -33.13
CA ASN A 73 -1.10 5.06 -32.98
C ASN A 73 -0.72 4.76 -31.51
N ILE A 74 -1.57 5.13 -30.55
CA ILE A 74 -1.39 4.83 -29.14
C ILE A 74 -2.20 3.57 -28.81
N ARG A 75 -1.49 2.52 -28.41
CA ARG A 75 -2.12 1.27 -27.96
C ARG A 75 -2.60 1.42 -26.53
N MET A 76 -3.89 1.17 -26.32
CA MET A 76 -4.50 1.06 -25.01
C MET A 76 -4.87 -0.39 -24.73
N VAL A 77 -4.72 -0.83 -23.49
CA VAL A 77 -5.20 -2.13 -23.03
C VAL A 77 -6.01 -1.95 -21.74
N PRO A 78 -6.95 -2.87 -21.43
CA PRO A 78 -7.66 -2.81 -20.17
C PRO A 78 -6.68 -2.88 -19.00
N ALA A 79 -6.81 -1.98 -18.04
CA ALA A 79 -6.00 -2.04 -16.83
C ALA A 79 -6.39 -3.25 -15.98
N ALA A 80 -5.39 -3.95 -15.44
CA ALA A 80 -5.59 -4.92 -14.40
C ALA A 80 -6.11 -4.25 -13.12
N VAL A 81 -7.25 -4.71 -12.62
CA VAL A 81 -7.91 -4.14 -11.44
C VAL A 81 -8.37 -5.23 -10.49
N ALA A 82 -8.27 -4.98 -9.19
CA ALA A 82 -8.73 -5.88 -8.14
C ALA A 82 -10.26 -5.80 -7.96
N MET A 83 -10.99 -6.09 -9.04
CA MET A 83 -12.44 -6.02 -9.12
C MET A 83 -12.94 -7.24 -9.89
N ASN A 84 -13.93 -7.93 -9.35
CA ASN A 84 -14.45 -9.15 -9.94
C ASN A 84 -15.19 -8.87 -11.26
N SER A 85 -14.67 -9.34 -12.40
CA SER A 85 -15.38 -9.28 -13.70
C SER A 85 -16.40 -10.41 -13.86
N VAL A 86 -16.22 -11.48 -13.09
CA VAL A 86 -17.11 -12.63 -12.92
C VAL A 86 -17.15 -13.00 -11.44
N ASP A 87 -18.09 -13.83 -11.02
CA ASP A 87 -18.12 -14.35 -9.64
C ASP A 87 -16.81 -15.08 -9.32
N PHE A 88 -16.19 -14.74 -8.19
CA PHE A 88 -14.87 -15.26 -7.82
C PHE A 88 -14.73 -15.41 -6.32
N LYS A 89 -14.36 -16.62 -5.88
CA LYS A 89 -14.16 -16.97 -4.44
C LYS A 89 -15.33 -16.55 -3.54
N GLY A 90 -16.56 -16.78 -3.98
CA GLY A 90 -17.77 -16.44 -3.23
C GLY A 90 -18.13 -14.94 -3.19
N ARG A 91 -17.39 -14.09 -3.91
CA ARG A 91 -17.71 -12.68 -4.11
C ARG A 91 -18.36 -12.48 -5.50
N PRO A 92 -19.45 -11.69 -5.60
CA PRO A 92 -20.15 -11.50 -6.87
C PRO A 92 -19.34 -10.67 -7.87
N ALA A 93 -19.70 -10.78 -9.15
CA ALA A 93 -19.22 -9.90 -10.21
C ALA A 93 -19.65 -8.44 -9.99
N CYS A 94 -18.85 -7.50 -10.49
CA CYS A 94 -19.16 -6.08 -10.45
C CYS A 94 -20.42 -5.77 -11.27
N ILE A 95 -21.34 -5.01 -10.65
CA ILE A 95 -22.57 -4.51 -11.27
C ILE A 95 -22.39 -3.14 -11.95
N TYR A 96 -21.18 -2.59 -11.92
CA TYR A 96 -20.83 -1.30 -12.52
C TYR A 96 -21.62 -0.10 -11.97
N ASP A 97 -21.80 -0.05 -10.65
CA ASP A 97 -22.54 1.01 -9.94
C ASP A 97 -21.81 2.37 -9.88
N GLY A 98 -20.48 2.38 -10.09
CA GLY A 98 -19.66 3.59 -10.09
C GLY A 98 -19.18 4.07 -8.71
N TRP A 99 -19.44 3.34 -7.62
CA TRP A 99 -19.16 3.78 -6.25
C TRP A 99 -17.78 3.35 -5.70
N CYS A 100 -16.85 2.97 -6.58
CA CYS A 100 -15.60 2.30 -6.22
C CYS A 100 -14.72 3.06 -5.22
N HIS A 101 -14.73 4.39 -5.24
CA HIS A 101 -13.85 5.22 -4.41
C HIS A 101 -14.27 5.32 -2.94
N VAL A 102 -15.52 5.01 -2.62
CA VAL A 102 -16.06 5.12 -1.24
C VAL A 102 -16.50 3.78 -0.67
N GLY A 103 -16.21 2.68 -1.37
CA GLY A 103 -16.55 1.31 -0.99
C GLY A 103 -17.50 0.65 -1.98
N CYS A 104 -17.38 -0.67 -2.11
CA CYS A 104 -18.25 -1.46 -2.98
C CYS A 104 -19.32 -2.14 -2.13
N PRO A 105 -20.62 -1.84 -2.33
CA PRO A 105 -21.70 -2.36 -1.48
C PRO A 105 -21.90 -3.88 -1.60
N ILE A 106 -21.47 -4.46 -2.72
CA ILE A 106 -21.62 -5.90 -3.00
C ILE A 106 -20.32 -6.70 -2.80
N GLY A 107 -19.21 -6.05 -2.41
CA GLY A 107 -17.92 -6.71 -2.22
C GLY A 107 -17.23 -7.20 -3.50
N ALA A 108 -17.63 -6.71 -4.68
CA ALA A 108 -16.97 -7.04 -5.95
C ALA A 108 -15.58 -6.41 -6.07
N LEU A 109 -15.37 -5.20 -5.52
CA LEU A 109 -14.07 -4.55 -5.41
C LEU A 109 -13.29 -5.12 -4.21
N ALA A 110 -12.06 -5.56 -4.44
CA ALA A 110 -11.20 -6.05 -3.38
C ALA A 110 -10.78 -4.91 -2.46
N ASN A 111 -10.93 -5.16 -1.17
CA ASN A 111 -10.42 -4.32 -0.08
C ASN A 111 -10.26 -5.23 1.15
N PRO A 112 -9.47 -4.83 2.16
CA PRO A 112 -9.17 -5.69 3.30
C PRO A 112 -10.42 -6.23 4.01
N LEU A 113 -11.52 -5.48 4.06
CA LEU A 113 -12.76 -5.89 4.73
C LEU A 113 -13.40 -7.12 4.07
N VAL A 114 -13.32 -7.24 2.74
CA VAL A 114 -13.95 -8.33 1.98
C VAL A 114 -12.97 -9.44 1.58
N THR A 115 -11.66 -9.24 1.80
CA THR A 115 -10.62 -10.26 1.56
C THR A 115 -10.00 -10.72 2.88
N TYR A 116 -8.83 -10.19 3.23
CA TYR A 116 -7.96 -10.75 4.25
C TYR A 116 -8.45 -10.59 5.69
N LEU A 117 -9.27 -9.57 5.99
CA LEU A 117 -9.68 -9.29 7.37
C LEU A 117 -10.60 -10.38 7.93
N GLY A 118 -11.50 -10.90 7.10
CA GLY A 118 -12.38 -12.02 7.47
C GLY A 118 -11.58 -13.29 7.72
N GLU A 119 -10.64 -13.61 6.81
CA GLU A 119 -9.74 -14.77 6.94
C GLU A 119 -8.87 -14.68 8.19
N ALA A 120 -8.29 -13.51 8.47
CA ALA A 120 -7.48 -13.29 9.67
C ALA A 120 -8.27 -13.51 10.95
N ARG A 121 -9.51 -12.99 11.03
CA ARG A 121 -10.40 -13.21 12.19
C ARG A 121 -10.77 -14.68 12.35
N ALA A 122 -11.08 -15.38 11.25
CA ALA A 122 -11.37 -16.81 11.28
C ALA A 122 -10.15 -17.64 11.73
N ALA A 123 -8.94 -17.18 11.44
CA ALA A 123 -7.69 -17.76 11.92
C ALA A 123 -7.34 -17.38 13.38
N GLY A 124 -8.17 -16.59 14.07
CA GLY A 124 -7.99 -16.22 15.47
C GLY A 124 -7.34 -14.86 15.71
N ALA A 125 -7.14 -14.04 14.68
CA ALA A 125 -6.64 -12.69 14.85
C ALA A 125 -7.69 -11.76 15.49
N GLU A 126 -7.26 -10.95 16.45
CA GLU A 126 -8.08 -9.89 17.02
C GLU A 126 -7.86 -8.58 16.25
N VAL A 127 -8.96 -7.89 15.95
CA VAL A 127 -8.94 -6.59 15.26
C VAL A 127 -9.57 -5.55 16.19
N ARG A 128 -8.73 -4.71 16.80
CA ARG A 128 -9.17 -3.63 17.68
C ARG A 128 -9.20 -2.31 16.91
N ALA A 129 -10.40 -1.86 16.57
CA ALA A 129 -10.59 -0.53 15.99
C ALA A 129 -10.37 0.56 17.05
N TRP A 130 -10.09 1.78 16.60
CA TRP A 130 -9.85 2.94 17.47
C TRP A 130 -8.65 2.82 18.42
N SER A 131 -7.71 1.93 18.10
CA SER A 131 -6.45 1.77 18.85
C SER A 131 -5.32 2.50 18.11
N THR A 132 -5.09 3.77 18.46
CA THR A 132 -4.07 4.59 17.81
C THR A 132 -2.73 4.37 18.48
N VAL A 133 -1.87 3.56 17.85
CA VAL A 133 -0.50 3.30 18.33
C VAL A 133 0.33 4.58 18.27
N THR A 134 0.94 4.94 19.40
CA THR A 134 1.77 6.16 19.54
C THR A 134 3.24 5.85 19.64
N ARG A 135 3.61 4.70 20.21
CA ARG A 135 5.01 4.28 20.39
C ARG A 135 5.17 2.77 20.26
N VAL A 136 6.28 2.34 19.67
CA VAL A 136 6.81 0.99 19.79
C VAL A 136 7.72 0.95 21.02
N LEU A 137 7.52 -0.04 21.88
CA LEU A 137 8.30 -0.23 23.10
C LEU A 137 9.45 -1.19 22.83
N THR A 138 10.60 -0.95 23.45
CA THR A 138 11.78 -1.81 23.37
C THR A 138 12.27 -2.25 24.75
N ASP A 139 13.14 -3.25 24.76
CA ASP A 139 13.87 -3.64 25.96
C ASP A 139 14.94 -2.61 26.34
N ALA A 140 15.57 -2.76 27.50
CA ALA A 140 16.61 -1.85 27.98
C ALA A 140 17.83 -1.76 27.04
N SER A 141 18.08 -2.80 26.22
CA SER A 141 19.14 -2.79 25.22
C SER A 141 18.78 -1.96 23.98
N GLY A 142 17.48 -1.69 23.76
CA GLY A 142 16.95 -1.04 22.57
C GLY A 142 16.96 -1.93 21.33
N LYS A 143 17.32 -3.21 21.44
CA LYS A 143 17.51 -4.11 20.29
C LYS A 143 16.28 -4.97 19.99
N LYS A 144 15.35 -5.10 20.94
CA LYS A 144 14.16 -5.94 20.79
C LYS A 144 12.89 -5.18 21.13
N ALA A 145 11.90 -5.25 20.25
CA ALA A 145 10.56 -4.74 20.55
C ALA A 145 9.89 -5.60 21.62
N THR A 146 9.19 -4.97 22.55
CA THR A 146 8.49 -5.60 23.69
C THR A 146 6.98 -5.40 23.65
N GLY A 147 6.50 -4.50 22.78
CA GLY A 147 5.09 -4.20 22.63
C GLY A 147 4.85 -2.85 21.97
N VAL A 148 3.63 -2.36 22.11
CA VAL A 148 3.22 -1.03 21.66
C VAL A 148 2.43 -0.32 22.74
N GLU A 149 2.59 1.00 22.79
CA GLU A 149 1.72 1.92 23.51
C GLU A 149 0.69 2.47 22.53
N TYR A 150 -0.59 2.48 22.92
CA TYR A 150 -1.66 3.04 22.11
C TYR A 150 -2.69 3.77 22.97
N PHE A 151 -3.43 4.68 22.33
CA PHE A 151 -4.60 5.32 22.92
C PHE A 151 -5.86 4.74 22.29
N ASP A 152 -6.87 4.46 23.12
CA ASP A 152 -8.17 4.02 22.64
C ASP A 152 -9.07 5.20 22.22
N ARG A 153 -10.36 4.91 21.98
CA ARG A 153 -11.35 5.90 21.57
C ARG A 153 -11.60 6.97 22.63
N ASP A 154 -11.47 6.62 23.91
CA ASP A 154 -11.76 7.48 25.05
C ASP A 154 -10.51 8.27 25.48
N GLY A 155 -9.38 8.05 24.80
CA GLY A 155 -8.11 8.69 25.10
C GLY A 155 -7.39 8.03 26.28
N GLU A 156 -7.76 6.81 26.65
CA GLU A 156 -7.04 6.05 27.66
C GLU A 156 -5.81 5.38 27.06
N LYS A 157 -4.72 5.39 27.83
CA LYS A 157 -3.43 4.85 27.42
C LYS A 157 -3.32 3.38 27.80
N HIS A 158 -2.96 2.56 26.82
CA HIS A 158 -2.81 1.12 26.95
C HIS A 158 -1.43 0.65 26.50
N ILE A 159 -0.95 -0.45 27.10
CA ILE A 159 0.24 -1.16 26.65
C ILE A 159 -0.20 -2.55 26.17
N GLN A 160 0.15 -2.89 24.93
CA GLN A 160 -0.03 -4.23 24.38
C GLN A 160 1.34 -4.89 24.23
N PRO A 161 1.69 -5.85 25.10
CA PRO A 161 2.90 -6.64 24.93
C PRO A 161 2.87 -7.42 23.61
N ALA A 162 4.02 -7.50 22.94
CA ALA A 162 4.18 -8.26 21.71
C ALA A 162 5.64 -8.71 21.56
N SER A 163 5.85 -9.92 21.05
CA SER A 163 7.19 -10.43 20.70
C SER A 163 7.70 -9.88 19.37
N VAL A 164 6.78 -9.47 18.49
CA VAL A 164 7.04 -8.95 17.14
C VAL A 164 6.07 -7.80 16.89
N VAL A 165 6.56 -6.73 16.27
CA VAL A 165 5.75 -5.57 15.85
C VAL A 165 5.96 -5.34 14.36
N VAL A 166 4.87 -5.31 13.59
CA VAL A 166 4.88 -5.02 12.14
C VAL A 166 4.25 -3.66 11.90
N CYS A 167 5.01 -2.70 11.38
CA CYS A 167 4.52 -1.35 11.08
C CYS A 167 3.84 -1.31 9.71
N ALA A 168 2.51 -1.48 9.69
CA ALA A 168 1.69 -1.44 8.48
C ALA A 168 0.70 -0.26 8.47
N SER A 169 1.11 0.91 8.99
CA SER A 169 0.20 2.03 9.29
C SER A 169 0.03 3.05 8.16
N TRP A 170 0.60 2.83 6.97
CA TRP A 170 0.71 3.74 5.79
C TRP A 170 2.07 4.45 5.69
N ALA A 171 2.46 4.84 4.47
CA ALA A 171 3.75 5.44 4.12
C ALA A 171 4.13 6.66 4.98
N ALA A 172 3.16 7.46 5.43
CA ALA A 172 3.39 8.61 6.31
C ALA A 172 3.35 8.27 7.81
N GLN A 173 2.52 7.31 8.22
CA GLN A 173 2.30 7.02 9.64
C GLN A 173 3.30 6.02 10.19
N SER A 174 3.81 5.09 9.38
CA SER A 174 4.91 4.21 9.77
C SER A 174 6.15 4.98 10.21
N PRO A 175 6.71 5.93 9.40
CA PRO A 175 7.84 6.74 9.84
C PRO A 175 7.49 7.65 11.01
N ARG A 176 6.29 8.27 11.06
CA ARG A 176 5.85 9.05 12.22
C ARG A 176 5.92 8.24 13.51
N LEU A 177 5.40 7.01 13.49
CA LEU A 177 5.41 6.11 14.65
C LEU A 177 6.84 5.78 15.08
N LEU A 178 7.71 5.43 14.13
CA LEU A 178 9.10 5.07 14.40
C LEU A 178 9.89 6.25 14.99
N LEU A 179 9.71 7.46 14.43
CA LEU A 179 10.29 8.70 14.94
C LEU A 179 9.80 9.04 16.35
N ASN A 180 8.50 8.87 16.62
CA ASN A 180 7.91 9.07 17.95
C ASN A 180 8.32 7.99 18.97
N SER A 181 8.96 6.91 18.53
CA SER A 181 9.42 5.81 19.39
C SER A 181 10.85 6.01 19.90
N ALA A 182 11.33 7.26 19.99
CA ALA A 182 12.67 7.57 20.48
C ALA A 182 12.90 7.06 21.92
N THR A 183 14.14 6.65 22.18
CA THR A 183 14.64 6.16 23.48
C THR A 183 16.08 6.64 23.68
N ASP A 184 16.66 6.46 24.86
CA ASP A 184 18.08 6.79 25.10
C ASP A 184 19.05 6.02 24.18
N LYS A 185 18.64 4.85 23.69
CA LYS A 185 19.41 4.05 22.72
C LYS A 185 19.16 4.45 21.27
N HIS A 186 18.05 5.14 21.01
CA HIS A 186 17.61 5.60 19.69
C HIS A 186 17.08 7.03 19.80
N PRO A 187 17.95 8.03 20.06
CA PRO A 187 17.50 9.39 20.40
C PRO A 187 16.76 10.08 19.25
N ASN A 188 16.99 9.63 18.01
CA ASN A 188 16.36 10.16 16.80
C ASN A 188 15.18 9.31 16.31
N GLY A 189 14.67 8.39 17.14
CA GLY A 189 13.61 7.45 16.77
C GLY A 189 14.13 6.08 16.37
N LEU A 190 13.25 5.07 16.48
CA LEU A 190 13.59 3.69 16.09
C LEU A 190 13.82 3.59 14.58
N ALA A 191 14.74 2.71 14.19
CA ALA A 191 15.10 2.47 12.79
C ALA A 191 15.56 3.72 12.01
N ASN A 192 15.96 4.79 12.70
CA ASN A 192 16.43 6.04 12.10
C ASN A 192 17.95 6.23 12.21
N ALA A 193 18.72 5.13 12.25
CA ALA A 193 20.18 5.18 12.38
C ALA A 193 20.88 5.70 11.12
N SER A 194 20.24 5.59 9.95
CA SER A 194 20.77 6.10 8.68
C SER A 194 20.70 7.62 8.56
N GLY A 195 19.90 8.29 9.40
CA GLY A 195 19.68 9.74 9.31
C GLY A 195 19.03 10.17 7.99
N LEU A 196 18.41 9.23 7.25
CA LEU A 196 17.59 9.52 6.09
C LEU A 196 16.21 9.98 6.58
N ASP A 197 16.18 11.11 7.30
CA ASP A 197 14.96 11.80 7.70
C ASP A 197 14.33 12.59 6.53
N GLU A 198 14.82 12.36 5.32
CA GLU A 198 14.07 12.58 4.09
C GLU A 198 12.81 11.72 4.12
N ILE A 199 11.74 12.23 4.75
CA ILE A 199 10.41 12.09 4.17
C ILE A 199 10.63 12.43 2.70
N PRO A 200 10.54 11.47 1.77
CA PRO A 200 10.79 11.81 0.40
C PRO A 200 9.80 12.92 0.07
N ASN A 201 10.32 14.04 -0.42
CA ASN A 201 9.55 14.94 -1.28
C ASN A 201 8.96 14.17 -2.51
N GLY A 202 9.23 12.86 -2.62
CA GLY A 202 8.58 11.87 -3.47
C GLY A 202 7.25 11.28 -2.96
N PHE A 203 6.50 11.95 -2.07
CA PHE A 203 5.05 11.93 -2.32
C PHE A 203 4.87 12.50 -3.72
N ALA A 204 4.55 11.65 -4.70
CA ALA A 204 4.22 12.03 -6.07
C ALA A 204 2.87 12.79 -6.12
N ALA A 205 2.73 13.79 -5.27
CA ALA A 205 1.71 14.81 -5.26
C ALA A 205 2.46 16.11 -5.05
N ASP A 206 2.90 16.68 -6.17
CA ASP A 206 3.50 17.99 -6.36
C ASP A 206 2.95 19.02 -5.35
N ARG A 207 3.60 19.18 -4.20
CA ARG A 207 3.28 20.22 -3.21
C ARG A 207 4.55 20.66 -2.47
N HIS A 208 4.81 21.96 -2.58
CA HIS A 208 5.85 22.77 -1.96
C HIS A 208 6.19 22.42 -0.49
N PRO A 209 7.45 22.67 -0.05
CA PRO A 209 7.95 22.21 1.25
C PRO A 209 7.25 22.92 2.41
N PHE A 210 6.41 22.18 3.14
CA PHE A 210 5.91 22.59 4.45
C PHE A 210 6.94 22.21 5.51
N LYS A 211 7.65 23.21 6.06
CA LYS A 211 8.50 23.03 7.24
C LYS A 211 7.61 22.88 8.48
N TRP A 212 7.73 21.75 9.18
CA TRP A 212 7.20 21.59 10.53
C TRP A 212 8.12 22.31 11.52
N ASN A 213 7.80 23.55 11.88
CA ASN A 213 8.43 24.20 13.03
C ASN A 213 7.81 23.65 14.32
N ARG A 214 8.62 23.03 15.17
CA ARG A 214 8.31 22.88 16.59
C ARG A 214 8.40 24.28 17.22
N SER A 215 7.27 24.93 17.48
CA SER A 215 7.24 26.06 18.40
C SER A 215 7.27 25.48 19.82
N THR A 216 8.44 25.53 20.44
CA THR A 216 8.58 25.55 21.89
C THR A 216 7.83 26.77 22.42
N THR A 217 6.83 26.54 23.25
CA THR A 217 6.29 27.56 24.14
C THR A 217 7.37 27.88 25.17
N ASP A 218 7.92 29.09 25.10
CA ASP A 218 8.52 29.78 26.24
C ASP A 218 7.96 31.20 26.24
N GLU A 219 7.34 31.55 27.39
CA GLU A 219 6.67 32.79 27.81
C GLU A 219 5.26 33.12 27.26
#